data_AF-A0A372Q9R6-F1
#
_entry.id   AF-A0A372Q9R6-F1
#
_cell.length_a   1.000
_cell.length_b   1.000
_cell.length_c   1.000
_cell.angle_alpha   90.00
_cell.angle_beta   90.00
_cell.angle_gamma   90.00
#
_symmetry.space_group_name_H-M   'P 1'
#
loop_
_entity.id
_entity.type
_entity.pdbx_description
1 polymer ?
#
loop_
_entity_poly.entity_id
_entity_poly.type
_entity_poly.pdbx_seq_one_letter_code
_entity_poly.pdbx_strand_id
1 'polypeptide(L)'
;MAKWSDAQICTLIDERRTRNDEFHNLRRNQKIFWNSIANKINQENGTSFNGYQCKEKFSNLVWNYNAMSSVWVWARTSPISAKALQKKNKEEKRGIGQMGQMGQMF
;
A
#
# COMPACT_ATOMS: atom_id res chain seq x y z
N MET A 1 13.37 0.67 16.32
CA MET A 1 12.13 0.03 15.81
C MET A 1 12.36 -1.47 15.75
N ALA A 2 11.42 -2.26 16.27
CA ALA A 2 11.54 -3.73 16.20
C ALA A 2 11.41 -4.23 14.76
N LYS A 3 12.16 -5.27 14.39
CA LYS A 3 12.11 -5.86 13.04
C LYS A 3 10.88 -6.75 12.94
N TRP A 4 10.00 -6.45 11.98
CA TRP A 4 8.80 -7.24 11.69
C TRP A 4 9.07 -8.12 10.47
N SER A 5 8.78 -9.42 10.58
CA SER A 5 8.77 -10.33 9.43
C SER A 5 7.46 -10.21 8.64
N ASP A 6 7.46 -10.65 7.39
CA ASP A 6 6.26 -10.63 6.55
C ASP A 6 5.15 -11.49 7.15
N ALA A 7 5.48 -12.66 7.72
CA ALA A 7 4.52 -13.52 8.42
C ALA A 7 3.83 -12.79 9.59
N GLN A 8 4.59 -12.05 10.41
CA GLN A 8 4.03 -11.28 11.53
C GLN A 8 3.13 -10.14 11.04
N ILE A 9 3.51 -9.50 9.92
CA ILE A 9 2.70 -8.44 9.30
C ILE A 9 1.40 -9.01 8.73
N CYS A 10 1.45 -10.18 8.07
CA CYS A 10 0.27 -10.89 7.59
C CYS A 10 -0.68 -11.21 8.74
N THR A 11 -0.20 -11.85 9.82
CA THR A 11 -1.03 -12.14 11.00
C THR A 11 -1.66 -10.87 11.59
N LEU A 12 -0.90 -9.77 11.70
CA LEU A 12 -1.42 -8.49 12.19
C LEU A 12 -2.57 -7.95 11.31
N ILE A 13 -2.42 -8.01 9.98
CA ILE A 13 -3.42 -7.53 9.03
C ILE A 13 -4.66 -8.42 9.07
N ASP A 14 -4.49 -9.74 9.05
CA ASP A 14 -5.58 -10.71 9.03
C ASP A 14 -6.41 -10.66 10.31
N GLU A 15 -5.77 -10.57 11.47
CA GLU A 15 -6.46 -10.38 12.74
C GLU A 15 -7.24 -9.08 12.76
N ARG A 16 -6.64 -7.99 12.27
CA ARG A 16 -7.31 -6.68 12.26
C ARG A 16 -8.46 -6.64 11.27
N ARG A 17 -8.39 -7.37 10.16
CA ARG A 17 -9.44 -7.50 9.15
C ARG A 17 -10.59 -8.36 9.67
N THR A 18 -10.28 -9.51 10.25
CA THR A 18 -11.28 -10.48 10.74
C THR A 18 -12.07 -9.93 11.92
N ARG A 19 -11.39 -9.23 12.84
CA ARG A 19 -12.02 -8.65 14.05
C ARG A 19 -12.30 -7.16 13.90
N ASN A 20 -12.56 -6.69 12.68
CA ASN A 20 -12.76 -5.26 12.42
C ASN A 20 -13.98 -4.69 13.14
N ASP A 21 -15.09 -5.42 13.10
CA ASP A 21 -16.34 -4.96 13.70
C ASP A 21 -16.24 -4.92 15.23
N GLU A 22 -15.59 -5.93 15.82
CA GLU A 22 -15.25 -5.95 17.24
C GLU A 22 -14.45 -4.70 17.63
N PHE A 23 -13.41 -4.36 16.86
CA PHE A 23 -12.58 -3.19 17.12
C PHE A 23 -13.38 -1.87 17.16
N HIS A 24 -14.32 -1.69 16.23
CA HIS A 24 -15.16 -0.50 16.19
C HIS A 24 -16.15 -0.43 17.37
N ASN A 25 -16.59 -1.58 17.87
CA ASN A 25 -17.47 -1.68 19.02
C ASN A 25 -16.74 -1.46 20.36
N LEU A 26 -15.43 -1.70 20.42
CA LEU A 26 -14.68 -1.75 21.67
C LEU A 26 -14.34 -0.39 22.31
N ARG A 27 -14.61 0.76 21.70
CA ARG A 27 -14.36 2.14 22.22
C ARG A 27 -13.14 2.29 23.17
N ARG A 28 -13.29 2.04 24.48
CA ARG A 28 -12.23 2.17 25.51
C ARG A 28 -11.34 0.93 25.69
N ASN A 29 -11.76 -0.23 25.20
CA ASN A 29 -11.10 -1.52 25.38
C ASN A 29 -10.15 -1.90 24.23
N GLN A 30 -9.85 -0.96 23.32
CA GLN A 30 -8.93 -1.20 22.20
C GLN A 30 -7.52 -1.60 22.66
N LYS A 31 -7.08 -1.20 23.86
CA LYS A 31 -5.80 -1.65 24.43
C LYS A 31 -5.76 -3.17 24.62
N ILE A 32 -6.86 -3.76 25.11
CA ILE A 32 -6.99 -5.20 25.34
C ILE A 32 -6.96 -5.93 24.00
N PHE A 33 -7.66 -5.38 23.00
CA PHE A 33 -7.64 -5.90 21.63
C PHE A 33 -6.23 -5.98 21.05
N TRP A 34 -5.46 -4.88 21.12
CA TRP A 34 -4.10 -4.89 20.60
C TRP A 34 -3.17 -5.83 21.37
N ASN A 35 -3.35 -5.95 22.68
CA ASN A 35 -2.62 -6.93 23.48
C ASN A 35 -2.97 -8.37 23.09
N SER A 36 -4.24 -8.66 22.75
CA SER A 36 -4.65 -9.97 22.26
C SER A 36 -3.97 -10.32 20.93
N ILE A 37 -3.88 -9.37 19.99
CA ILE A 37 -3.12 -9.60 18.74
C ILE A 37 -1.64 -9.83 19.04
N ALA A 38 -1.04 -9.00 19.91
CA ALA A 38 0.36 -9.14 20.27
C ALA A 38 0.66 -10.53 20.85
N ASN A 39 -0.21 -11.02 21.75
CA ASN A 39 -0.08 -12.35 22.33
C ASN A 39 -0.12 -13.45 21.26
N LYS A 40 -1.02 -13.36 20.28
CA LYS A 40 -1.10 -14.34 19.19
C LYS A 40 0.16 -14.36 18.33
N ILE A 41 0.64 -13.19 17.91
CA ILE A 41 1.87 -13.06 17.12
C ILE A 41 3.08 -13.62 17.89
N ASN A 42 3.17 -13.29 19.18
CA ASN A 42 4.24 -13.76 20.06
C ASN A 42 4.23 -15.27 20.25
N GLN A 43 3.05 -15.89 20.39
CA GLN A 43 2.91 -17.34 20.51
C GLN A 43 3.38 -18.07 19.24
N GLU A 44 3.05 -17.53 18.06
CA GLU A 44 3.37 -18.16 16.78
C GLU A 44 4.85 -17.95 16.35
N ASN A 45 5.49 -16.87 16.80
CA ASN A 45 6.79 -16.43 16.27
C ASN A 45 7.90 -16.32 17.33
N GLY A 46 7.63 -16.59 18.60
CA GLY A 46 8.60 -16.44 19.69
C GLY A 46 9.04 -14.99 19.93
N THR A 47 8.21 -14.01 19.53
CA THR A 47 8.49 -12.58 19.71
C THR A 47 7.99 -12.05 21.05
N SER A 48 8.35 -10.80 21.38
CA SER A 48 7.93 -10.11 22.60
C SER A 48 7.26 -8.75 22.31
N PHE A 49 6.42 -8.70 21.27
CA PHE A 49 5.67 -7.49 20.94
C PHE A 49 4.64 -7.17 22.02
N ASN A 50 4.40 -5.88 22.25
CA ASN A 50 3.27 -5.40 23.04
C ASN A 50 2.17 -4.83 22.15
N GLY A 51 0.97 -4.64 22.70
CA GLY A 51 -0.17 -4.12 21.92
C GLY A 51 0.08 -2.71 21.36
N TYR A 52 0.87 -1.88 22.06
CA TYR A 52 1.22 -0.56 21.55
C TYR A 52 2.06 -0.66 20.26
N GLN A 53 3.04 -1.56 20.19
CA GLN A 53 3.84 -1.81 18.99
C GLN A 53 2.98 -2.33 17.84
N CYS A 54 2.00 -3.19 18.11
CA CYS A 54 1.06 -3.67 17.09
C CYS A 54 0.20 -2.53 16.53
N LYS A 55 -0.32 -1.66 17.41
CA LYS A 55 -1.11 -0.48 17.01
C LYS A 55 -0.28 0.48 16.16
N GLU A 56 0.93 0.80 16.61
CA GLU A 56 1.83 1.73 15.89
C GLU A 56 2.19 1.16 14.51
N LYS A 57 2.57 -0.13 14.45
CA LYS A 57 2.88 -0.80 13.19
C LYS A 57 1.69 -0.78 12.23
N PHE A 58 0.49 -1.11 12.70
CA PHE A 58 -0.72 -1.09 11.88
C PHE A 58 -1.05 0.32 11.37
N SER A 59 -0.94 1.33 12.24
CA SER A 59 -1.16 2.73 11.86
C SER A 59 -0.19 3.19 10.76
N ASN A 60 1.08 2.80 10.88
CA ASN A 60 2.09 3.08 9.86
C ASN A 60 1.81 2.36 8.54
N LEU A 61 1.33 1.12 8.57
CA LEU A 61 0.92 0.39 7.36
C LEU A 61 -0.23 1.10 6.64
N VAL A 62 -1.27 1.52 7.37
CA VAL A 62 -2.40 2.27 6.82
C VAL A 62 -1.97 3.62 6.27
N TRP A 63 -1.12 4.35 7.00
CA TRP A 63 -0.60 5.64 6.54
C TRP A 63 0.23 5.49 5.26
N ASN A 64 1.14 4.53 5.20
CA ASN A 64 1.93 4.25 4.00
C ASN A 64 1.05 3.88 2.81
N TYR A 65 0.03 3.03 3.01
CA TYR A 65 -0.94 2.69 1.97
C TYR A 65 -1.68 3.92 1.46
N ASN A 66 -2.19 4.77 2.36
CA ASN A 66 -2.90 5.99 2.00
C ASN A 66 -2.00 7.03 1.32
N ALA A 67 -0.75 7.17 1.79
CA ALA A 67 0.25 8.05 1.19
C ALA A 67 0.64 7.58 -0.22
N MET A 68 0.82 6.27 -0.41
CA MET A 68 0.98 5.71 -1.76
C MET A 68 -0.26 6.00 -2.59
N SER A 69 -1.45 5.70 -2.09
CA SER A 69 -2.70 5.93 -2.83
C SER A 69 -2.88 7.40 -3.23
N SER A 70 -2.56 8.37 -2.36
CA SER A 70 -2.67 9.79 -2.68
C SER A 70 -1.63 10.21 -3.73
N VAL A 71 -0.41 9.69 -3.67
CA VAL A 71 0.61 9.89 -4.70
C VAL A 71 0.18 9.27 -6.03
N TRP A 72 -0.39 8.07 -6.03
CA TRP A 72 -0.89 7.41 -7.25
C TRP A 72 -2.07 8.16 -7.86
N VAL A 73 -3.00 8.65 -7.02
CA VAL A 73 -4.10 9.50 -7.47
C VAL A 73 -3.56 10.79 -8.07
N TRP A 74 -2.65 11.49 -7.39
CA TRP A 74 -2.02 12.70 -7.91
C TRP A 74 -1.24 12.45 -9.20
N ALA A 75 -0.46 11.37 -9.29
CA ALA A 75 0.29 11.02 -10.50
C ALA A 75 -0.64 10.74 -11.69
N ARG A 76 -1.81 10.13 -11.43
CA ARG A 76 -2.82 9.80 -12.45
C ARG A 76 -3.65 11.01 -12.88
N THR A 77 -3.94 11.94 -11.98
CA THR A 77 -4.73 13.14 -12.26
C THR A 77 -3.90 14.38 -12.59
N SER A 78 -2.57 14.31 -12.46
CA SER A 78 -1.67 15.44 -12.73
C SER A 78 -1.69 15.84 -14.21
N PRO A 79 -1.99 17.11 -14.54
CA PRO A 79 -1.96 17.63 -15.91
C PRO A 79 -0.58 17.49 -16.57
N ILE A 80 0.49 17.51 -15.76
CA ILE A 80 1.88 17.34 -16.22
C ILE A 80 2.08 15.92 -16.77
N SER A 81 1.63 14.89 -16.04
CA SER A 81 1.67 13.48 -16.46
C SER A 81 0.81 13.22 -17.70
N ALA A 82 -0.39 13.82 -17.76
CA ALA A 82 -1.28 13.72 -18.92
C ALA A 82 -0.65 14.33 -20.18
N LYS A 83 0.01 15.50 -20.06
CA LYS A 83 0.74 16.14 -21.16
C LYS A 83 1.96 15.33 -21.58
N ALA A 84 2.69 14.72 -20.64
CA ALA A 84 3.82 13.86 -20.95
C ALA A 84 3.40 12.60 -21.73
N LEU A 85 2.27 11.98 -21.36
CA LEU A 85 1.70 10.84 -22.08
C LEU A 85 1.20 11.22 -23.48
N GLN A 86 0.51 12.37 -23.62
CA GLN A 86 0.09 12.88 -24.94
C GLN A 86 1.29 13.22 -25.83
N LYS A 87 2.36 13.78 -25.27
CA LYS A 87 3.60 14.06 -26.01
C LYS A 87 4.27 12.78 -26.49
N LYS A 88 4.37 11.76 -25.63
CA LYS A 88 4.92 10.44 -26.00
C LYS A 88 4.11 9.77 -27.11
N ASN A 89 2.78 9.75 -27.00
CA ASN A 89 1.90 9.19 -28.04
C ASN A 89 1.98 9.99 -29.36
N LYS A 90 2.22 11.30 -29.31
CA LYS A 90 2.43 12.15 -30.50
C LYS A 90 3.81 11.97 -31.13
N GLU A 91 4.82 11.61 -30.37
CA GLU A 91 6.16 11.26 -30.87
C GLU A 91 6.18 9.86 -31.50
N GLU A 92 5.53 8.89 -30.87
CA GLU A 92 5.38 7.53 -31.40
C GLU A 92 4.63 7.50 -32.73
N LYS A 93 3.52 8.25 -32.84
CA LYS A 93 2.79 8.41 -34.12
C LYS A 93 3.61 9.13 -35.20
N ARG A 94 4.55 10.02 -34.83
CA ARG A 94 5.45 10.69 -35.79
C ARG A 94 6.56 9.76 -36.29
N GLY A 95 7.03 8.82 -35.48
CA GLY A 95 8.01 7.81 -35.89
C GLY A 95 7.44 6.79 -36.89
N ILE A 96 6.19 6.37 -36.70
CA ILE A 96 5.52 5.39 -37.60
C ILE A 96 5.24 6.02 -38.98
N GLY A 97 4.93 7.32 -39.04
CA GLY A 97 4.67 8.04 -40.30
C GLY A 97 5.88 8.23 -41.22
N GLN A 98 7.11 8.15 -40.71
CA GLN A 98 8.32 8.28 -41.54
C GLN A 98 8.73 6.96 -42.22
N MET A 99 8.44 5.80 -41.62
CA MET A 99 8.72 4.50 -42.26
C MET A 99 7.77 4.20 -43.41
N GLY A 100 6.52 4.68 -43.36
CA GLY A 100 5.54 4.52 -44.44
C GLY A 100 5.83 5.34 -45.71
N GLN A 101 6.68 6.36 -45.65
CA GLN A 101 7.10 7.13 -46.83
C GLN A 101 8.34 6.55 -47.53
N MET A 102 9.18 5.78 -46.82
CA MET A 102 10.32 5.09 -47.46
C MET A 102 9.93 3.82 -48.22
N GLY A 103 8.76 3.22 -47.92
CA GLY A 103 8.23 2.04 -48.61
C GLY A 103 7.52 2.30 -49.94
N GLN A 104 7.46 3.56 -50.41
CA GLN A 104 6.89 3.92 -51.72
C GLN A 104 7.95 4.45 -52.72
N MET A 105 9.23 4.31 -52.40
CA MET A 105 10.34 4.72 -53.28
C MET A 105 11.07 3.54 -53.96
N PHE A 106 10.50 2.33 -53.96
CA PHE A 106 10.99 1.19 -54.74
C PHE A 106 9.84 0.53 -55.50
#